data_AF-A0AAW9KJZ8-F1
#
_entry.id   AF-A0AAW9KJZ8-F1
#
_cell.length_a   1.000
_cell.length_b   1.000
_cell.length_c   1.000
_cell.angle_alpha   90.00
_cell.angle_beta   90.00
_cell.angle_gamma   90.00
#
_symmetry.space_group_name_H-M   'P 1'
#
loop_
_entity.id
_entity.type
_entity.pdbx_description
1 polymer ?
#
loop_
_entity_poly.entity_id
_entity_poly.type
_entity_poly.pdbx_seq_one_letter_code
_entity_poly.pdbx_strand_id
1 'polypeptide(L)'
;HLIREYNADAGIMISASHNPVEYNGIKFFDNKGYKLQDELEDEIQRVIESGFEGVPSPTGHDLGRSSIEVGALDEYTDYALSTIPVDLKGLRVALDCANGACYKAAVKAFRELGAEVYVINDNPDGTNINENCGSTHPEELQDYV
;
A
#
# COMPACT_ATOMS: atom_id res chain seq x y z
N HIS A 1 -6.44 5.34 -3.89
CA HIS A 1 -6.55 5.59 -5.34
C HIS A 1 -7.41 4.50 -5.97
N LEU A 2 -6.93 3.25 -6.02
CA LEU A 2 -7.60 2.13 -6.71
C LEU A 2 -9.05 1.87 -6.29
N ILE A 3 -9.43 2.11 -5.03
CA ILE A 3 -10.82 2.00 -4.58
C ILE A 3 -11.76 2.87 -5.41
N ARG A 4 -11.36 4.12 -5.68
CA ARG A 4 -12.14 5.05 -6.49
C ARG A 4 -12.12 4.65 -7.97
N GLU A 5 -10.96 4.24 -8.47
CA GLU A 5 -10.79 3.83 -9.87
C GLU A 5 -11.68 2.63 -10.22
N TYR A 6 -11.73 1.64 -9.33
CA TYR A 6 -12.54 0.44 -9.50
C TYR A 6 -13.98 0.59 -9.01
N ASN A 7 -14.38 1.78 -8.56
CA ASN A 7 -15.70 2.03 -7.95
C ASN A 7 -16.06 0.99 -6.87
N ALA A 8 -15.07 0.59 -6.06
CA ALA A 8 -15.27 -0.37 -4.99
C ALA A 8 -15.94 0.29 -3.77
N ASP A 9 -16.73 -0.48 -3.03
CA ASP A 9 -17.42 0.02 -1.82
C ASP A 9 -16.45 0.34 -0.67
N ALA A 10 -15.36 -0.42 -0.59
CA ALA A 10 -14.30 -0.22 0.39
C ALA A 10 -12.98 -0.83 -0.10
N GLY A 11 -11.88 -0.46 0.56
CA GLY A 11 -10.59 -1.13 0.41
C GLY A 11 -9.93 -1.40 1.75
N ILE A 12 -9.11 -2.44 1.78
CA ILE A 12 -8.44 -2.91 2.98
C ILE A 12 -6.94 -2.94 2.70
N MET A 13 -6.15 -2.35 3.60
CA MET A 13 -4.70 -2.45 3.60
C MET A 13 -4.25 -3.25 4.83
N ILE A 14 -3.48 -4.30 4.60
CA ILE A 14 -2.89 -5.12 5.66
C ILE A 14 -1.43 -4.70 5.82
N SER A 15 -1.14 -3.91 6.86
CA SER A 15 0.20 -3.38 7.14
C SER A 15 0.27 -2.71 8.52
N ALA A 16 1.41 -2.86 9.20
CA ALA A 16 1.79 -2.07 10.38
C ALA A 16 2.73 -0.89 10.06
N SER A 17 2.74 -0.41 8.82
CA SER A 17 3.55 0.76 8.40
C SER A 17 5.05 0.58 8.64
N HIS A 18 5.64 1.30 9.61
CA HIS A 18 7.07 1.30 9.92
C HIS A 18 7.44 0.30 11.02
N ASN A 19 6.46 -0.41 11.59
CA ASN A 19 6.73 -1.36 12.65
C ASN A 19 7.57 -2.54 12.12
N PRO A 20 8.33 -3.21 13.02
CA PRO A 20 8.99 -4.48 12.74
C PRO A 20 8.05 -5.57 12.23
N VAL A 21 8.62 -6.61 11.61
CA VAL A 21 7.92 -7.70 10.92
C VAL A 21 6.87 -8.42 11.78
N GLU A 22 7.08 -8.53 13.09
CA GLU A 22 6.15 -9.21 13.99
C GLU A 22 4.81 -8.49 14.18
N TYR A 23 4.73 -7.21 13.77
CA TYR A 23 3.52 -6.42 13.86
C TYR A 23 2.75 -6.41 12.54
N ASN A 24 1.42 -6.44 12.64
CA ASN A 24 0.53 -6.25 11.51
C ASN A 24 -0.71 -5.44 11.93
N GLY A 25 -1.46 -4.94 10.95
CA GLY A 25 -2.68 -4.18 11.18
C GLY A 25 -3.59 -4.19 9.96
N ILE A 26 -4.89 -4.03 10.18
CA ILE A 26 -5.90 -3.95 9.13
C ILE A 26 -6.41 -2.50 9.11
N LYS A 27 -6.37 -1.86 7.94
CA LYS A 27 -6.82 -0.48 7.75
C LYS A 27 -7.89 -0.46 6.67
N PHE A 28 -9.03 0.15 6.98
CA PHE A 28 -10.15 0.27 6.06
C PHE A 28 -10.21 1.65 5.43
N PHE A 29 -10.70 1.69 4.20
CA PHE A 29 -10.94 2.89 3.43
C PHE A 29 -12.31 2.80 2.77
N ASP A 30 -13.07 3.90 2.79
CA ASP A 30 -14.39 3.99 2.16
C ASP A 30 -14.30 4.11 0.62
N ASN A 31 -15.45 4.12 -0.04
CA ASN A 31 -15.56 4.26 -1.50
C ASN A 31 -14.98 5.58 -2.05
N LYS A 32 -14.78 6.59 -1.20
CA LYS A 32 -14.11 7.86 -1.55
C LYS A 32 -12.60 7.79 -1.31
N GLY A 33 -12.10 6.70 -0.74
CA GLY A 33 -10.69 6.48 -0.41
C GLY A 33 -10.23 7.19 0.85
N TYR A 34 -11.14 7.60 1.73
CA TYR A 34 -10.84 8.13 3.07
C TYR A 34 -10.91 7.02 4.12
N LYS A 35 -10.38 7.27 5.31
CA LYS A 35 -10.60 6.37 6.46
C LYS A 35 -12.08 6.32 6.81
N LEU A 36 -12.48 5.23 7.47
CA LEU A 36 -13.84 5.11 7.99
C LEU A 36 -14.13 6.24 9.00
N GLN A 37 -15.40 6.61 9.10
CA GLN A 37 -15.87 7.50 10.15
C GLN A 37 -15.98 6.71 11.46
N ASP A 38 -15.78 7.38 12.59
CA ASP A 38 -15.80 6.76 13.92
C ASP A 38 -17.11 6.00 14.17
N GLU A 39 -18.26 6.53 13.72
CA GLU A 39 -19.56 5.87 13.92
C GLU A 39 -19.65 4.50 13.21
N LEU A 40 -18.98 4.36 12.08
CA LEU A 40 -18.90 3.10 11.32
C LEU A 40 -17.91 2.13 11.96
N GLU A 41 -16.80 2.63 12.51
CA GLU A 41 -15.87 1.80 13.29
C GLU A 41 -16.56 1.22 14.52
N ASP A 42 -17.33 2.04 15.24
CA ASP A 42 -18.14 1.59 16.39
C ASP A 42 -19.20 0.56 15.97
N GLU A 43 -19.78 0.69 14.78
CA GLU A 43 -20.74 -0.29 14.25
C GLU A 43 -20.10 -1.63 13.95
N ILE A 44 -18.92 -1.62 13.30
CA ILE A 44 -18.13 -2.83 13.05
C ILE A 44 -17.78 -3.50 14.38
N GLN A 45 -17.36 -2.73 15.39
CA GLN A 45 -17.09 -3.27 16.72
C GLN A 45 -18.32 -3.92 17.34
N ARG A 46 -19.48 -3.26 17.30
CA ARG A 46 -20.75 -3.84 17.82
C ARG A 46 -21.13 -5.14 17.13
N VAL A 47 -20.95 -5.24 15.81
CA VAL A 47 -21.23 -6.48 15.05
C VAL A 47 -20.29 -7.62 15.47
N ILE A 48 -19.02 -7.32 15.73
CA ILE A 48 -18.06 -8.32 16.23
C ILE A 48 -18.44 -8.76 17.65
N GLU A 49 -18.74 -7.81 18.54
CA GLU A 49 -19.11 -8.08 19.94
C GLU A 49 -20.44 -8.83 20.06
N SER A 50 -21.38 -8.65 19.12
CA SER A 50 -22.62 -9.43 19.05
C SER A 50 -22.44 -10.84 18.49
N GLY A 51 -21.22 -11.23 18.12
CA GLY A 51 -20.97 -12.52 17.48
C GLY A 51 -21.57 -12.63 16.07
N PHE A 52 -21.58 -11.52 15.33
CA PHE A 52 -22.14 -11.39 13.98
C PHE A 52 -23.65 -11.66 13.91
N GLU A 53 -24.38 -11.36 15.00
CA GLU A 53 -25.83 -11.47 15.00
C GLU A 53 -26.45 -10.59 13.90
N GLY A 54 -27.37 -11.16 13.11
CA GLY A 54 -28.04 -10.46 12.02
C GLY A 54 -27.23 -10.30 10.73
N VAL A 55 -25.95 -10.70 10.72
CA VAL A 55 -25.13 -10.69 9.50
C VAL A 55 -25.58 -11.82 8.56
N PRO A 56 -25.88 -11.55 7.28
CA PRO A 56 -26.28 -12.57 6.33
C PRO A 56 -25.21 -13.66 6.12
N SER A 57 -25.64 -14.91 5.98
CA SER A 57 -24.78 -16.05 5.62
C SER A 57 -25.22 -16.62 4.27
N PRO A 58 -24.80 -15.99 3.15
CA PRO A 58 -25.21 -16.42 1.81
C PRO A 58 -24.61 -17.78 1.45
N THR A 59 -25.33 -18.53 0.60
CA THR A 59 -24.89 -19.85 0.12
C THR A 59 -25.18 -20.00 -1.38
N GLY A 60 -24.60 -21.02 -2.02
CA GLY A 60 -24.87 -21.31 -3.43
C GLY A 60 -24.46 -20.16 -4.36
N HIS A 61 -25.41 -19.63 -5.13
CA HIS A 61 -25.17 -18.58 -6.11
C HIS A 61 -24.97 -17.19 -5.50
N ASP A 62 -25.34 -16.98 -4.23
CA ASP A 62 -25.19 -15.70 -3.53
C ASP A 62 -23.80 -15.53 -2.90
N LEU A 63 -22.92 -16.54 -3.00
CA LEU A 63 -21.54 -16.44 -2.52
C LEU A 63 -20.73 -15.47 -3.38
N GLY A 64 -19.99 -14.59 -2.70
CA GLY A 64 -19.02 -13.71 -3.32
C GLY A 64 -17.91 -14.48 -4.03
N ARG A 65 -17.24 -13.82 -4.98
CA ARG A 65 -16.10 -14.36 -5.73
C ARG A 65 -14.86 -13.54 -5.44
N SER A 66 -13.70 -14.18 -5.44
CA SER A 66 -12.41 -13.52 -5.37
C SER A 66 -11.67 -13.63 -6.70
N SER A 67 -10.93 -12.58 -7.03
CA SER A 67 -10.01 -12.52 -8.16
C SER A 67 -8.78 -11.72 -7.76
N ILE A 68 -7.66 -11.97 -8.44
CA ILE A 68 -6.44 -11.20 -8.27
C ILE A 68 -6.38 -10.16 -9.37
N GLU A 69 -6.27 -8.90 -9.01
CA GLU A 69 -6.03 -7.82 -9.97
C GLU A 69 -4.51 -7.64 -10.15
N VAL A 70 -4.01 -8.00 -11.33
CA VAL A 70 -2.57 -8.02 -11.62
C VAL A 70 -2.09 -6.65 -12.13
N GLY A 71 -2.97 -5.85 -12.74
CA GLY A 71 -2.64 -4.53 -13.30
C GLY A 71 -2.61 -3.38 -12.30
N ALA A 72 -3.12 -3.58 -11.09
CA ALA A 72 -3.31 -2.55 -10.07
C ALA A 72 -2.03 -1.75 -9.73
N LEU A 73 -0.85 -2.38 -9.74
CA LEU A 73 0.42 -1.70 -9.47
C LEU A 73 0.75 -0.70 -10.59
N ASP A 74 0.57 -1.11 -11.83
CA ASP A 74 0.88 -0.30 -13.00
C ASP A 74 -0.09 0.86 -13.10
N GLU A 75 -1.39 0.62 -12.96
CA GLU A 75 -2.42 1.67 -12.95
C GLU A 75 -2.19 2.71 -11.85
N TYR A 76 -1.84 2.27 -10.63
CA TYR A 76 -1.50 3.19 -9.55
C TYR A 76 -0.24 4.00 -9.86
N THR A 77 0.77 3.38 -10.45
CA THR A 77 2.03 4.04 -10.82
C THR A 77 1.80 5.07 -11.92
N ASP A 78 1.05 4.71 -12.96
CA ASP A 78 0.69 5.59 -14.09
C ASP A 78 -0.10 6.81 -13.60
N TYR A 79 -1.05 6.60 -12.67
CA TYR A 79 -1.74 7.71 -12.03
C TYR A 79 -0.77 8.63 -11.29
N ALA A 80 0.13 8.10 -10.47
CA ALA A 80 1.12 8.90 -9.73
C ALA A 80 1.99 9.72 -10.70
N LEU A 81 2.46 9.10 -11.78
CA LEU A 81 3.24 9.76 -12.83
C LEU A 81 2.46 10.87 -13.54
N SER A 82 1.16 10.68 -13.81
CA SER A 82 0.31 11.68 -14.45
C SER A 82 0.18 13.00 -13.66
N THR A 83 0.48 12.96 -12.36
CA THR A 83 0.45 14.16 -11.49
C THR A 83 1.72 15.01 -11.58
N ILE A 84 2.75 14.53 -12.29
CA ILE A 84 4.07 15.15 -12.36
C ILE A 84 4.25 15.77 -13.77
N PRO A 85 4.33 17.11 -13.89
CA PRO A 85 4.38 17.78 -15.20
C PRO A 85 5.79 17.85 -15.83
N VAL A 86 6.81 17.27 -15.19
CA VAL A 86 8.22 17.37 -15.59
C VAL A 86 8.90 16.01 -15.56
N ASP A 87 10.00 15.86 -16.30
CA ASP A 87 10.90 14.73 -16.16
C ASP A 87 12.00 15.01 -15.13
N LEU A 88 12.67 13.95 -14.68
CA LEU A 88 13.77 13.97 -13.71
C LEU A 88 15.13 13.68 -14.40
N LYS A 89 15.25 13.93 -15.71
CA LYS A 89 16.49 13.64 -16.45
C LYS A 89 17.66 14.46 -15.91
N GLY A 90 18.81 13.80 -15.80
CA GLY A 90 20.03 14.39 -15.27
C GLY A 90 20.08 14.44 -13.73
N LEU A 91 19.03 13.98 -13.04
CA LEU A 91 19.07 13.77 -11.59
C LEU A 91 19.54 12.36 -11.27
N ARG A 92 20.39 12.27 -10.25
CA ARG A 92 20.76 11.02 -9.58
C ARG A 92 19.95 10.93 -8.29
N VAL A 93 19.19 9.86 -8.13
CA VAL A 93 18.27 9.69 -7.00
C VAL A 93 18.57 8.37 -6.31
N ALA A 94 18.87 8.41 -5.02
CA ALA A 94 18.92 7.23 -4.18
C ALA A 94 17.56 6.99 -3.51
N LEU A 95 17.13 5.73 -3.48
CA LEU A 95 15.89 5.29 -2.87
C LEU A 95 16.18 4.19 -1.86
N ASP A 96 15.65 4.34 -0.65
CA ASP A 96 15.49 3.27 0.31
C ASP A 96 14.02 2.80 0.28
N CYS A 97 13.81 1.54 -0.10
CA CYS A 97 12.47 0.96 -0.22
C CYS A 97 12.01 0.19 1.03
N ALA A 98 12.83 0.17 2.10
CA ALA A 98 12.56 -0.43 3.40
C ALA A 98 12.14 -1.91 3.37
N ASN A 99 12.43 -2.62 2.28
CA ASN A 99 11.87 -3.93 1.94
C ASN A 99 10.32 -3.97 2.09
N GLY A 100 9.68 -2.82 1.84
CA GLY A 100 8.25 -2.61 2.04
C GLY A 100 7.46 -2.55 0.74
N ALA A 101 6.22 -2.09 0.81
CA ALA A 101 5.28 -2.10 -0.31
C ALA A 101 5.73 -1.25 -1.53
N CYS A 102 6.62 -0.28 -1.34
CA CYS A 102 7.03 0.64 -2.40
C CYS A 102 8.16 0.11 -3.31
N TYR A 103 8.80 -1.03 -2.97
CA TYR A 103 10.01 -1.51 -3.65
C TYR A 103 9.91 -1.65 -5.17
N LYS A 104 8.71 -1.94 -5.68
CA LYS A 104 8.44 -1.97 -7.13
C LYS A 104 7.98 -0.60 -7.66
N ALA A 105 6.95 -0.04 -7.04
CA ALA A 105 6.27 1.15 -7.54
C ALA A 105 7.20 2.38 -7.55
N ALA A 106 7.97 2.60 -6.49
CA ALA A 106 8.89 3.75 -6.40
C ALA A 106 9.99 3.64 -7.46
N VAL A 107 10.66 2.49 -7.54
CA VAL A 107 11.75 2.27 -8.49
C VAL A 107 11.27 2.43 -9.93
N LYS A 108 10.10 1.87 -10.26
CA LYS A 108 9.46 2.04 -11.58
C LYS A 108 9.19 3.51 -11.87
N ALA A 109 8.49 4.22 -10.97
CA ALA A 109 8.10 5.62 -11.17
C ALA A 109 9.30 6.55 -11.40
N PHE A 110 10.33 6.48 -10.56
CA PHE A 110 11.51 7.36 -10.70
C PHE A 110 12.29 7.07 -11.99
N ARG A 111 12.39 5.80 -12.41
CA ARG A 111 13.04 5.44 -13.67
C ARG A 111 12.24 5.92 -14.88
N GLU A 112 10.91 5.82 -14.86
CA GLU A 112 10.06 6.30 -15.95
C GLU A 112 10.08 7.82 -16.10
N LEU A 113 10.26 8.55 -15.00
CA LEU A 113 10.54 9.98 -15.04
C LEU A 113 11.95 10.30 -15.58
N GLY A 114 12.80 9.31 -15.83
CA GLY A 114 14.12 9.50 -16.43
C GLY A 114 15.24 9.82 -15.45
N ALA A 115 15.03 9.63 -14.14
CA ALA A 115 16.11 9.74 -13.15
C ALA A 115 17.10 8.57 -13.28
N GLU A 116 18.36 8.82 -12.94
CA GLU A 116 19.33 7.76 -12.67
C GLU A 116 19.10 7.26 -11.24
N VAL A 117 18.44 6.11 -11.12
CA VAL A 117 17.96 5.58 -9.83
C VAL A 117 18.94 4.57 -9.26
N TYR A 118 19.36 4.83 -8.03
CA TYR A 118 20.11 3.92 -7.19
C TYR A 118 19.23 3.45 -6.04
N VAL A 119 19.23 2.16 -5.73
CA VAL A 119 18.24 1.58 -4.81
C VAL A 119 18.93 0.72 -3.77
N ILE A 120 18.50 0.85 -2.52
CA ILE A 120 18.79 -0.03 -1.40
C ILE A 120 17.49 -0.56 -0.80
N ASN A 121 17.56 -1.71 -0.12
CA ASN A 121 16.44 -2.32 0.59
C ASN A 121 15.19 -2.55 -0.30
N ASP A 122 15.40 -3.12 -1.49
CA ASP A 122 14.35 -3.45 -2.48
C ASP A 122 14.17 -4.96 -2.72
N ASN A 123 14.69 -5.81 -1.84
CA ASN A 123 14.60 -7.26 -1.96
C ASN A 123 13.86 -7.87 -0.74
N PRO A 124 12.54 -7.64 -0.63
CA PRO A 124 11.76 -8.18 0.47
C PRO A 124 11.72 -9.71 0.44
N ASP A 125 12.00 -10.33 1.59
CA ASP A 125 11.91 -11.79 1.79
C ASP A 125 10.75 -12.23 2.68
N GLY A 126 9.94 -11.26 3.14
CA GLY A 126 8.82 -11.46 4.06
C GLY A 126 9.21 -11.35 5.53
N THR A 127 10.50 -11.17 5.86
CA THR A 127 11.01 -11.04 7.22
C THR A 127 11.82 -9.76 7.47
N ASN A 128 12.37 -9.16 6.43
CA ASN A 128 13.32 -8.03 6.49
C ASN A 128 12.70 -6.62 6.33
N ILE A 129 11.38 -6.48 6.47
CA ILE A 129 10.71 -5.18 6.35
C ILE A 129 11.13 -4.24 7.48
N ASN A 130 11.50 -3.00 7.15
CA ASN A 130 11.96 -1.96 8.09
C ASN A 130 13.16 -2.38 8.97
N GLU A 131 13.87 -3.46 8.64
CA GLU A 131 15.01 -3.94 9.42
C GLU A 131 16.21 -3.04 9.19
N ASN A 132 16.46 -2.10 10.11
CA ASN A 132 17.56 -1.12 10.05
C ASN A 132 17.59 -0.29 8.75
N CYS A 133 16.44 -0.10 8.11
CA CYS A 133 16.29 0.65 6.88
C CYS A 133 15.00 1.49 6.87
N GLY A 134 14.82 2.28 5.82
CA GLY A 134 13.62 3.09 5.61
C GLY A 134 13.60 4.39 6.42
N SER A 135 12.43 5.02 6.48
CA SER A 135 12.32 6.38 7.03
C SER A 135 12.68 6.51 8.51
N THR A 136 12.63 5.42 9.28
CA THR A 136 12.99 5.40 10.70
C THR A 136 14.47 5.10 10.94
N HIS A 137 15.19 4.62 9.92
CA HIS A 137 16.61 4.30 9.93
C HIS A 137 17.28 4.81 8.64
N PRO A 138 17.39 6.13 8.44
CA PRO A 138 17.87 6.73 7.20
C PRO A 138 19.40 6.70 7.05
N GLU A 139 20.13 6.19 8.03
CA GLU A 139 21.60 6.26 8.10
C GLU A 139 22.26 5.59 6.89
N GLU A 140 21.81 4.40 6.51
CA GLU A 140 22.32 3.68 5.33
C GLU A 140 22.11 4.50 4.04
N LEU A 141 20.92 5.12 3.90
CA LEU A 141 20.61 5.97 2.76
C LEU A 141 21.50 7.22 2.71
N GLN A 142 21.81 7.83 3.86
CA GLN A 142 22.67 9.00 3.95
C GLN A 142 24.11 8.68 3.57
N ASP A 143 24.62 7.51 3.97
CA ASP A 143 25.98 7.07 3.63
C ASP A 143 26.12 6.63 2.17
N TYR A 144 25.01 6.24 1.53
CA TYR A 144 24.99 5.74 0.16
C TYR A 144 25.23 6.85 -0.90
N VAL A 145 24.90 8.12 -0.61
CA VAL A 145 24.96 9.26 -1.57
C VAL A 145 26.01 10.33 -1.26
#